data_AF-A0A1I5YQ06-F1
#
_entry.id   AF-A0A1I5YQ06-F1
#
_cell.length_a   1.000
_cell.length_b   1.000
_cell.length_c   1.000
_cell.angle_alpha   90.00
_cell.angle_beta   90.00
_cell.angle_gamma   90.00
#
_symmetry.space_group_name_H-M   'P 1'
#
loop_
_entity.id
_entity.type
_entity.pdbx_description
1 polymer ?
#
loop_
_entity_poly.entity_id
_entity_poly.type
_entity_poly.pdbx_seq_one_letter_code
_entity_poly.pdbx_strand_id
1 'polypeptide(L)'
;MERHQTIFPHAGYEMRSHAEQRWASIMDVLGVRWVYEPRTIDTRHGWYMPDFYLPACGVFVEVKGACPKPIEIEKAKDAEAATGCPVVFAFGDPEMLSGHLLHGMLSYYADRGVLNVSTYEVGKLVSENYSLSTYASFLSAGDRKPRPHFVPVGWVVAELVDSMTERAPLEQARHRIHQPLNDTKESAHGQHSLAEWFICQFVAAVDRYKHKEAA
;
A
#
# COMPACT_ATOMS: atom_id res chain seq x y z
N MET A 1 16.90 22.77 -11.55
CA MET A 1 16.74 22.32 -10.15
C MET A 1 15.46 21.52 -10.09
N GLU A 2 15.55 20.20 -10.25
CA GLU A 2 14.36 19.32 -10.20
C GLU A 2 13.80 19.37 -8.78
N ARG A 3 12.67 20.05 -8.59
CA ARG A 3 11.96 20.02 -7.31
C ARG A 3 11.48 18.59 -7.08
N HIS A 4 11.88 18.03 -5.94
CA HIS A 4 11.29 16.81 -5.40
C HIS A 4 9.87 17.15 -4.95
N GLN A 5 8.87 16.60 -5.64
CA GLN A 5 7.50 16.60 -5.18
C GLN A 5 7.45 15.82 -3.86
N THR A 6 6.86 16.40 -2.82
CA THR A 6 6.81 15.82 -1.48
C THR A 6 5.40 15.41 -1.05
N ILE A 7 4.38 15.79 -1.83
CA ILE A 7 2.96 15.51 -1.55
C ILE A 7 2.30 14.83 -2.75
N PHE A 8 1.65 13.68 -2.50
CA PHE A 8 0.91 12.92 -3.50
C PHE A 8 -0.56 12.78 -3.07
N PRO A 9 -1.46 13.68 -3.51
CA PRO A 9 -2.81 13.75 -2.99
C PRO A 9 -3.71 12.64 -3.53
N HIS A 10 -4.45 11.95 -2.65
CA HIS A 10 -5.36 10.87 -3.04
C HIS A 10 -6.53 10.75 -2.08
N ALA A 11 -7.76 10.94 -2.55
CA ALA A 11 -8.97 10.79 -1.73
C ALA A 11 -8.93 11.54 -0.37
N GLY A 12 -8.30 12.72 -0.33
CA GLY A 12 -8.13 13.53 0.88
C GLY A 12 -6.86 13.24 1.71
N TYR A 13 -6.10 12.20 1.35
CA TYR A 13 -4.80 11.88 1.95
C TYR A 13 -3.66 12.59 1.21
N GLU A 14 -2.57 12.82 1.94
CA GLU A 14 -1.31 13.34 1.43
C GLU A 14 -0.25 12.25 1.54
N MET A 15 -0.09 11.46 0.49
CA MET A 15 0.82 10.31 0.49
C MET A 15 2.27 10.75 0.30
N ARG A 16 3.21 9.86 0.62
CA ARG A 16 4.66 10.12 0.63
C ARG A 16 5.36 9.73 -0.66
N SER A 17 4.70 8.96 -1.53
CA SER A 17 5.22 8.60 -2.84
C SER A 17 4.14 8.41 -3.92
N HIS A 18 4.55 8.55 -5.18
CA HIS A 18 3.73 8.15 -6.34
C HIS A 18 3.35 6.66 -6.28
N ALA A 19 4.24 5.81 -5.76
CA ALA A 19 3.97 4.38 -5.65
C ALA A 19 2.82 4.09 -4.67
N GLU A 20 2.81 4.75 -3.50
CA GLU A 20 1.70 4.67 -2.54
C GLU A 20 0.38 5.13 -3.18
N GLN A 21 0.39 6.27 -3.88
CA GLN A 21 -0.79 6.79 -4.58
C GLN A 21 -1.34 5.81 -5.64
N ARG A 22 -0.46 5.15 -6.40
CA ARG A 22 -0.88 4.14 -7.37
C ARG A 22 -1.50 2.93 -6.68
N TRP A 23 -0.89 2.42 -5.62
CA TRP A 23 -1.46 1.30 -4.87
C TRP A 23 -2.79 1.64 -4.21
N ALA A 24 -2.93 2.84 -3.66
CA ALA A 24 -4.22 3.33 -3.16
C ALA A 24 -5.28 3.43 -4.27
N SER A 25 -4.89 3.90 -5.46
CA SER A 25 -5.77 3.97 -6.63
C SER A 25 -6.20 2.57 -7.11
N ILE A 26 -5.28 1.60 -7.13
CA ILE A 26 -5.58 0.19 -7.44
C ILE A 26 -6.59 -0.35 -6.42
N MET A 27 -6.33 -0.15 -5.13
CA MET A 27 -7.21 -0.63 -4.07
C MET A 27 -8.61 -0.01 -4.17
N ASP A 28 -8.72 1.30 -4.43
CA ASP A 28 -10.01 1.97 -4.62
C ASP A 28 -10.79 1.41 -5.82
N VAL A 29 -10.11 1.18 -6.96
CA VAL A 29 -10.73 0.57 -8.15
C VAL A 29 -11.28 -0.82 -7.87
N LEU A 30 -10.55 -1.60 -7.06
CA LEU A 30 -10.94 -2.96 -6.68
C LEU A 30 -11.91 -3.00 -5.49
N GLY A 31 -12.30 -1.85 -4.95
CA GLY A 31 -13.17 -1.75 -3.78
C GLY A 31 -12.53 -2.33 -2.51
N VAL A 32 -11.20 -2.29 -2.43
CA VAL A 32 -10.43 -2.72 -1.27
C VAL A 32 -10.28 -1.53 -0.33
N ARG A 33 -10.72 -1.68 0.92
CA ARG A 33 -10.64 -0.60 1.89
C ARG A 33 -9.30 -0.63 2.60
N TRP A 34 -8.69 0.54 2.74
CA TRP A 34 -7.37 0.72 3.31
C TRP A 34 -7.33 1.92 4.24
N VAL A 35 -6.55 1.80 5.32
CA VAL A 35 -6.21 2.85 6.28
C VAL A 35 -4.76 3.24 6.02
N TYR A 36 -4.46 4.52 5.90
CA TYR A 36 -3.10 5.00 5.58
C TYR A 36 -2.36 5.38 6.86
N GLU A 37 -1.09 4.97 6.96
CA GLU A 37 -0.23 5.18 8.15
C GLU A 37 -0.96 4.86 9.47
N PRO A 38 -1.52 3.64 9.61
CA PRO A 38 -2.53 3.30 10.60
C PRO A 38 -2.04 3.49 12.04
N ARG A 39 -0.80 3.07 12.32
CA ARG A 39 -0.15 3.23 13.62
C ARG A 39 1.33 2.92 13.53
N THR A 40 2.08 3.48 14.48
CA THR A 40 3.47 3.09 14.73
C THR A 40 3.52 1.83 15.59
N ILE A 41 4.46 0.94 15.25
CA ILE A 41 4.72 -0.32 15.93
C ILE A 41 6.18 -0.32 16.39
N ASP A 42 6.40 -0.67 17.65
CA ASP A 42 7.75 -0.85 18.19
C ASP A 42 8.35 -2.18 17.70
N THR A 43 9.57 -2.10 17.16
CA THR A 43 10.33 -3.26 16.71
C THR A 43 11.71 -3.25 17.37
N ARG A 44 12.46 -4.36 17.31
CA ARG A 44 13.84 -4.42 17.81
C ARG A 44 14.80 -3.50 17.06
N HIS A 45 14.38 -3.00 15.89
CA HIS A 45 15.12 -2.07 15.03
C HIS A 45 14.55 -0.64 15.04
N GLY A 46 13.80 -0.29 16.10
CA GLY A 46 13.16 1.00 16.29
C GLY A 46 11.72 1.02 15.79
N TRP A 47 11.21 2.20 15.45
CA TRP A 47 9.82 2.34 15.03
C TRP A 47 9.61 1.85 13.60
N TYR A 48 8.45 1.25 13.37
CA TYR A 48 7.95 0.81 12.07
C TYR A 48 6.50 1.27 11.90
N MET A 49 6.20 1.93 10.79
CA MET A 49 4.85 2.38 10.47
C MET A 49 4.55 1.90 9.05
N PRO A 50 3.67 0.89 8.90
CA PRO A 50 3.26 0.42 7.58
C PRO A 50 2.59 1.54 6.78
N ASP A 51 2.71 1.51 5.45
CA ASP A 51 2.03 2.49 4.60
C ASP A 51 0.51 2.31 4.64
N PHE A 52 0.02 1.06 4.57
CA PHE A 52 -1.41 0.76 4.57
C PHE A 52 -1.78 -0.39 5.51
N TYR A 53 -3.00 -0.33 6.04
CA TYR A 53 -3.68 -1.45 6.69
C TYR A 53 -5.00 -1.77 6.00
N LEU A 54 -5.26 -3.05 5.79
CA LEU A 54 -6.46 -3.57 5.14
C LEU A 54 -7.37 -4.21 6.21
N PRO A 55 -8.32 -3.45 6.82
CA PRO A 55 -9.07 -3.89 7.99
C PRO A 55 -9.92 -5.12 7.75
N ALA A 56 -10.49 -5.28 6.54
CA ALA A 56 -11.29 -6.45 6.18
C ALA A 56 -10.47 -7.76 6.20
N CYS A 57 -9.16 -7.66 5.98
CA CYS A 57 -8.26 -8.80 5.77
C CYS A 57 -7.23 -8.98 6.90
N GLY A 58 -7.08 -7.99 7.79
CA GLY A 58 -6.11 -8.05 8.88
C GLY A 58 -4.65 -8.09 8.41
N VAL A 59 -4.32 -7.36 7.35
CA VAL A 59 -2.98 -7.38 6.72
C VAL A 59 -2.46 -5.96 6.49
N PHE A 60 -1.16 -5.77 6.70
CA PHE A 60 -0.46 -4.53 6.37
C PHE A 60 0.16 -4.62 4.98
N VAL A 61 0.22 -3.49 4.27
CA VAL A 61 0.90 -3.36 2.98
C VAL A 61 1.95 -2.26 3.09
N GLU A 62 3.20 -2.61 2.77
CA GLU A 62 4.34 -1.70 2.69
C GLU A 62 4.72 -1.50 1.23
N VAL A 63 4.70 -0.27 0.74
CA VAL A 63 5.02 0.06 -0.64
C VAL A 63 6.48 0.49 -0.78
N LYS A 64 7.21 -0.10 -1.73
CA LYS A 64 8.61 0.24 -1.99
C LYS A 64 8.91 0.35 -3.48
N GLY A 65 9.82 1.24 -3.86
CA GLY A 65 10.27 1.31 -5.25
C GLY A 65 11.15 0.12 -5.67
N ALA A 66 11.99 -0.36 -4.75
CA ALA A 66 12.89 -1.49 -4.97
C ALA A 66 12.53 -2.65 -4.01
N CYS A 67 13.12 -3.82 -4.28
CA CYS A 67 13.03 -4.98 -3.39
C CYS A 67 13.39 -4.58 -1.94
N PRO A 68 12.62 -5.01 -0.92
CA PRO A 68 12.85 -4.63 0.46
C PRO A 68 14.20 -5.12 0.98
N LYS A 69 14.85 -4.30 1.80
CA LYS A 69 16.13 -4.62 2.43
C LYS A 69 15.93 -5.61 3.59
N PRO A 70 16.96 -6.39 3.97
CA PRO A 70 16.87 -7.33 5.10
C PRO A 70 16.33 -6.71 6.39
N ILE A 71 16.80 -5.51 6.74
CA ILE A 71 16.35 -4.78 7.94
C ILE A 71 14.86 -4.40 7.90
N GLU A 72 14.32 -4.12 6.71
CA GLU A 72 12.89 -3.80 6.54
C GLU A 72 12.05 -5.07 6.71
N ILE A 73 12.55 -6.20 6.20
CA ILE A 73 11.92 -7.51 6.40
C ILE A 73 11.93 -7.89 7.89
N GLU A 74 13.02 -7.64 8.62
CA GLU A 74 13.08 -7.89 10.07
C GLU A 74 12.08 -7.03 10.85
N LYS A 75 11.96 -5.74 10.51
CA LYS A 75 10.92 -4.85 11.09
C LYS A 75 9.51 -5.35 10.82
N ALA A 76 9.24 -5.78 9.59
CA ALA A 76 7.95 -6.35 9.20
C ALA A 76 7.62 -7.63 9.99
N LYS A 77 8.60 -8.51 10.23
CA LYS A 77 8.44 -9.70 11.07
C LYS A 77 8.15 -9.36 12.53
N ASP A 78 8.84 -8.37 13.09
CA ASP A 78 8.55 -7.89 14.45
C ASP A 78 7.15 -7.29 14.56
N ALA A 79 6.73 -6.53 13.54
CA ALA A 79 5.41 -5.95 13.49
C ALA A 79 4.32 -7.01 13.38
N GLU A 80 4.54 -8.03 12.55
CA GLU A 80 3.66 -9.19 12.46
C GLU A 80 3.57 -9.94 13.80
N ALA A 81 4.70 -10.18 14.48
CA ALA A 81 4.71 -10.82 15.79
C ALA A 81 3.96 -10.00 16.86
N ALA A 82 4.09 -8.67 16.83
CA ALA A 82 3.44 -7.78 17.78
C ALA A 82 1.93 -7.62 17.55
N THR A 83 1.47 -7.77 16.31
CA THR A 83 0.09 -7.44 15.91
C THR A 83 -0.75 -8.65 15.51
N GLY A 84 -0.11 -9.77 15.16
CA GLY A 84 -0.74 -10.91 14.52
C GLY A 84 -1.11 -10.69 13.04
N CYS A 85 -0.84 -9.51 12.48
CA CYS A 85 -1.18 -9.17 11.11
C CYS A 85 0.04 -9.34 10.19
N PRO A 86 -0.06 -10.13 9.09
CA PRO A 86 1.03 -10.21 8.13
C PRO A 86 1.33 -8.86 7.48
N VAL A 87 2.59 -8.69 7.08
CA VAL A 87 3.05 -7.52 6.33
C VAL A 87 3.46 -7.97 4.92
N VAL A 88 2.76 -7.43 3.91
CA VAL A 88 3.04 -7.71 2.49
C VAL A 88 3.76 -6.52 1.89
N PHE A 89 4.91 -6.77 1.25
CA PHE A 89 5.62 -5.74 0.50
C PHE A 89 5.10 -5.66 -0.92
N ALA A 90 4.68 -4.47 -1.33
CA ALA A 90 4.32 -4.15 -2.70
C ALA A 90 5.44 -3.32 -3.33
N PHE A 91 6.22 -3.92 -4.24
CA PHE A 91 7.38 -3.24 -4.81
C PHE A 91 7.59 -3.43 -6.31
N GLY A 92 8.48 -2.60 -6.86
CA GLY A 92 8.74 -2.49 -8.30
C GLY A 92 8.15 -1.21 -8.89
N ASP A 93 8.18 -1.11 -10.21
CA ASP A 93 7.56 0.01 -10.94
C ASP A 93 6.52 -0.56 -11.92
N PRO A 94 5.27 -0.79 -11.44
CA PRO A 94 4.22 -1.32 -12.28
C PRO A 94 4.01 -0.46 -13.54
N GLU A 95 3.95 -1.13 -14.70
CA GLU A 95 3.78 -0.48 -15.99
C GLU A 95 2.74 -1.24 -16.83
N MET A 96 1.87 -0.50 -17.50
CA MET A 96 0.90 -1.08 -18.42
C MET A 96 1.56 -1.39 -19.76
N LEU A 97 1.74 -2.69 -20.05
CA LEU A 97 2.30 -3.18 -21.31
C LEU A 97 1.37 -4.22 -21.92
N SER A 98 0.99 -3.99 -23.19
CA SER A 98 0.16 -4.93 -23.97
C SER A 98 -1.14 -5.36 -23.25
N GLY A 99 -1.78 -4.45 -22.51
CA GLY A 99 -3.03 -4.73 -21.79
C GLY A 99 -2.84 -5.50 -20.47
N HIS A 100 -1.63 -5.52 -19.93
CA HIS A 100 -1.29 -6.14 -18.66
C HIS A 100 -0.47 -5.20 -17.78
N LEU A 101 -0.58 -5.35 -16.45
CA LEU A 101 0.24 -4.61 -15.50
C LEU A 101 1.45 -5.46 -15.11
N LEU A 102 2.65 -5.10 -15.58
CA LEU A 102 3.88 -5.85 -15.38
C LEU A 102 4.82 -5.14 -14.41
N HIS A 103 5.93 -5.77 -14.03
CA HIS A 103 7.04 -5.20 -13.25
C HIS A 103 6.75 -4.80 -11.79
N GLY A 104 5.57 -5.14 -11.25
CA GLY A 104 5.31 -5.09 -9.82
C GLY A 104 5.25 -6.47 -9.17
N MET A 105 5.52 -6.52 -7.87
CA MET A 105 5.49 -7.72 -7.06
C MET A 105 4.86 -7.44 -5.69
N LEU A 106 4.05 -8.38 -5.22
CA LEU A 106 3.56 -8.48 -3.86
C LEU A 106 4.29 -9.65 -3.21
N SER A 107 5.03 -9.40 -2.12
CA SER A 107 5.84 -10.41 -1.45
C SER A 107 5.55 -10.48 0.03
N TYR A 108 5.36 -11.70 0.52
CA TYR A 108 5.31 -12.02 1.93
C TYR A 108 6.55 -12.87 2.31
N TYR A 109 7.28 -12.44 3.34
CA TYR A 109 8.54 -13.06 3.78
C TYR A 109 8.34 -13.87 5.05
N ALA A 110 8.29 -15.19 4.93
CA ALA A 110 8.29 -16.11 6.06
C ALA A 110 9.70 -16.61 6.38
N ASP A 111 9.88 -17.29 7.51
CA ASP A 111 11.16 -17.91 7.87
C ASP A 111 11.58 -19.03 6.90
N ARG A 112 10.60 -19.74 6.32
CA ARG A 112 10.83 -20.87 5.41
C ARG A 112 10.97 -20.48 3.93
N GLY A 113 10.72 -19.22 3.58
CA GLY A 113 10.74 -18.77 2.19
C GLY A 113 9.85 -17.55 1.93
N VAL A 114 9.78 -17.18 0.65
CA VAL A 114 9.05 -15.99 0.19
C VAL A 114 7.88 -16.41 -0.69
N LEU A 115 6.69 -15.88 -0.41
CA LEU A 115 5.53 -15.99 -1.29
C LEU A 115 5.46 -14.74 -2.16
N ASN A 116 5.50 -14.91 -3.48
CA ASN A 116 5.46 -13.82 -4.44
C ASN A 116 4.21 -13.94 -5.31
N VAL A 117 3.57 -12.80 -5.57
CA VAL A 117 2.51 -12.64 -6.56
C VAL A 117 2.85 -11.43 -7.42
N SER A 118 3.04 -11.64 -8.70
CA SER A 118 3.31 -10.55 -9.64
C SER A 118 2.05 -9.71 -9.91
N THR A 119 2.22 -8.45 -10.31
CA THR A 119 1.08 -7.62 -10.78
C THR A 119 0.38 -8.22 -12.00
N TYR A 120 1.09 -9.06 -12.77
CA TYR A 120 0.49 -9.82 -13.88
C TYR A 120 -0.51 -10.85 -13.38
N GLU A 121 -0.16 -11.62 -12.34
CA GLU A 121 -1.06 -12.60 -11.71
C GLU A 121 -2.26 -11.92 -11.05
N VAL A 122 -2.04 -10.78 -10.37
CA VAL A 122 -3.14 -9.94 -9.88
C VAL A 122 -4.03 -9.50 -11.04
N GLY A 123 -3.44 -9.01 -12.14
CA GLY A 123 -4.17 -8.58 -13.33
C GLY A 123 -5.02 -9.70 -13.94
N LYS A 124 -4.51 -10.94 -13.98
CA LYS A 124 -5.31 -12.10 -14.41
C LYS A 124 -6.54 -12.30 -13.54
N LEU A 125 -6.36 -12.34 -12.22
CA LEU A 125 -7.47 -12.47 -11.28
C LEU A 125 -8.51 -11.35 -11.48
N VAL A 126 -8.05 -10.11 -11.68
CA VAL A 126 -8.97 -8.98 -11.94
C VAL A 126 -9.72 -9.20 -13.27
N SER A 127 -9.02 -9.56 -14.35
CA SER A 127 -9.64 -9.76 -15.66
C SER A 127 -10.66 -10.90 -15.71
N GLU A 128 -10.47 -11.93 -14.88
CA GLU A 128 -11.34 -13.10 -14.80
C GLU A 128 -12.59 -12.86 -13.94
N ASN A 129 -12.50 -11.94 -12.98
CA ASN A 129 -13.52 -11.78 -11.93
C ASN A 129 -14.25 -10.43 -11.94
N TYR A 130 -13.77 -9.45 -12.71
CA TYR A 130 -14.36 -8.11 -12.80
C TYR A 130 -14.77 -7.75 -14.24
N SER A 131 -15.57 -6.70 -14.37
CA SER A 131 -15.94 -6.16 -15.68
C SER A 131 -14.72 -5.63 -16.43
N LEU A 132 -14.83 -5.60 -17.77
CA LEU A 132 -13.79 -5.00 -18.63
C LEU A 132 -13.48 -3.54 -18.27
N SER A 133 -14.50 -2.77 -17.86
CA SER A 133 -14.33 -1.39 -17.39
C SER A 133 -13.48 -1.31 -16.12
N THR A 134 -13.72 -2.20 -15.15
CA THR A 134 -12.95 -2.25 -13.91
C THR A 134 -11.51 -2.70 -14.18
N TYR A 135 -11.32 -3.68 -15.08
CA TYR A 135 -9.99 -4.11 -15.49
C TYR A 135 -9.21 -2.96 -16.19
N ALA A 136 -9.85 -2.20 -17.07
CA ALA A 136 -9.24 -1.02 -17.69
C ALA A 136 -8.87 0.06 -16.66
N SER A 137 -9.74 0.32 -15.67
CA SER A 137 -9.44 1.22 -14.55
C SER A 137 -8.28 0.70 -13.69
N PHE A 138 -8.19 -0.60 -13.46
CA PHE A 138 -7.09 -1.24 -12.72
C PHE A 138 -5.75 -1.02 -13.43
N LEU A 139 -5.71 -1.26 -14.75
CA LEU A 139 -4.52 -1.01 -15.56
C LEU A 139 -4.13 0.47 -15.51
N SER A 140 -5.09 1.38 -15.70
CA SER A 140 -4.84 2.83 -15.67
C SER A 140 -4.41 3.35 -14.29
N ALA A 141 -4.87 2.73 -13.21
CA ALA A 141 -4.48 3.07 -11.84
C ALA A 141 -3.05 2.60 -11.53
N GLY A 142 -2.67 1.41 -12.00
CA GLY A 142 -1.34 0.86 -11.80
C GLY A 142 -0.27 1.47 -12.70
N ASP A 143 -0.66 2.02 -13.85
CA ASP A 143 0.29 2.58 -14.81
C ASP A 143 1.04 3.82 -14.27
N ARG A 144 2.28 3.98 -14.72
CA ARG A 144 3.10 5.11 -14.32
C ARG A 144 2.65 6.38 -15.04
N LYS A 145 1.99 7.27 -14.29
CA LYS A 145 1.56 8.57 -14.84
C LYS A 145 2.72 9.56 -14.85
N PRO A 146 2.94 10.28 -15.96
CA PRO A 146 3.88 11.39 -15.96
C PRO A 146 3.39 12.49 -15.03
N ARG A 147 4.33 13.32 -14.55
CA ARG A 147 3.96 14.50 -13.76
C ARG A 147 3.01 15.39 -14.57
N PRO A 148 1.93 15.91 -13.95
CA PRO A 148 1.03 16.81 -14.65
C PRO A 148 1.78 18.08 -15.08
N HIS A 149 1.48 18.60 -16.27
CA HIS A 149 2.10 19.81 -16.82
C HIS A 149 1.77 21.06 -16.01
N PHE A 150 0.68 21.02 -15.26
CA PHE A 150 0.20 22.09 -14.40
C PHE A 150 -0.14 21.51 -13.03
N VAL A 151 0.18 22.27 -11.98
CA VAL A 151 -0.21 21.97 -10.60
C VAL A 151 -0.92 23.18 -10.01
N PRO A 152 -1.92 22.99 -9.14
CA PRO A 152 -2.53 24.10 -8.42
C PRO A 152 -1.48 24.90 -7.64
N VAL A 153 -1.56 26.23 -7.69
CA VAL A 153 -0.62 27.11 -6.97
C VAL A 153 -0.59 26.80 -5.46
N GLY A 154 -1.73 26.40 -4.89
CA GLY A 154 -1.83 25.99 -3.49
C GLY A 154 -0.93 24.82 -3.13
N TRP A 155 -0.76 23.84 -4.03
CA TRP A 155 0.16 22.71 -3.79
C TRP A 155 1.61 23.17 -3.80
N VAL A 156 1.97 24.07 -4.71
CA VAL A 156 3.33 24.64 -4.76
C VAL A 156 3.65 25.42 -3.48
N VAL A 157 2.68 26.18 -2.96
CA VAL A 157 2.83 26.90 -1.68
C VAL A 157 2.94 25.92 -0.51
N ALA A 158 2.10 24.88 -0.48
CA ALA A 158 2.16 23.84 0.55
C ALA A 158 3.53 23.14 0.58
N GLU A 159 4.06 22.73 -0.58
CA GLU A 159 5.40 22.12 -0.67
C GLU A 159 6.51 23.06 -0.19
N LEU A 160 6.40 24.36 -0.47
CA LEU A 160 7.36 25.36 0.01
C LEU A 160 7.31 25.46 1.54
N VAL A 161 6.11 25.52 2.12
CA VAL A 161 5.92 25.57 3.58
C VAL A 161 6.43 24.28 4.23
N ASP A 162 6.12 23.11 3.67
CA ASP A 162 6.63 21.81 4.12
C ASP A 162 8.16 21.81 4.14
N SER A 163 8.80 22.35 3.09
CA SER A 163 10.27 22.41 2.99
C SER A 163 10.94 23.33 4.02
N MET A 164 10.19 24.28 4.58
CA MET A 164 10.64 25.22 5.61
C MET A 164 10.27 24.77 7.03
N THR A 165 9.43 23.73 7.16
CA THR A 165 8.90 23.27 8.44
C THR A 165 9.74 22.13 8.98
N GLU A 166 9.95 22.10 10.30
CA GLU A 166 10.59 20.96 10.94
C GLU A 166 9.77 19.67 10.77
N ARG A 167 10.45 18.53 10.79
CA ARG A 167 9.83 17.23 10.49
C ARG A 167 8.69 16.87 11.45
N ALA A 168 8.87 17.06 12.76
CA ALA A 168 7.88 16.63 13.76
C ALA A 168 6.55 17.40 13.67
N PRO A 169 6.53 18.74 13.54
CA PRO A 169 5.30 19.48 13.25
C PRO A 169 4.59 19.03 11.97
N LEU A 170 5.35 18.71 10.92
CA LEU A 170 4.79 18.24 9.65
C LEU A 170 4.10 16.88 9.78
N GLU A 171 4.75 15.93 10.46
CA GLU A 171 4.16 14.61 10.75
C GLU A 171 2.88 14.75 11.60
N GLN A 172 2.86 15.67 12.58
CA GLN A 172 1.67 15.94 13.39
C GLN A 172 0.52 16.55 12.56
N ALA A 173 0.82 17.47 11.64
CA ALA A 173 -0.18 18.07 10.77
C ALA A 173 -0.81 17.03 9.83
N ARG A 174 0.00 16.19 9.19
CA ARG A 174 -0.47 15.10 8.32
C ARG A 174 -1.35 14.11 9.07
N HIS A 175 -0.92 13.70 10.26
CA HIS A 175 -1.73 12.84 11.12
C HIS A 175 -3.12 13.44 11.43
N ARG A 176 -3.20 14.75 11.74
CA ARG A 176 -4.50 15.42 11.96
C ARG A 176 -5.40 15.45 10.73
N ILE A 177 -4.83 15.53 9.53
CA ILE A 177 -5.57 15.50 8.26
C ILE A 177 -6.08 14.07 7.98
N HIS A 178 -5.24 13.06 8.24
CA HIS A 178 -5.53 11.67 7.88
C HIS A 178 -6.45 10.98 8.90
N GLN A 179 -6.36 11.33 10.19
CA GLN A 179 -7.08 10.63 11.27
C GLN A 179 -8.60 10.54 11.04
N PRO A 180 -9.34 11.62 10.70
CA PRO A 180 -10.79 11.52 10.49
C PRO A 180 -11.16 10.62 9.30
N LEU A 181 -10.31 10.57 8.28
CA LEU A 181 -10.50 9.69 7.12
C LEU A 181 -10.25 8.23 7.50
N ASN A 182 -9.23 7.98 8.32
CA ASN A 182 -8.93 6.66 8.87
C ASN A 182 -10.08 6.16 9.77
N ASP A 183 -10.55 6.98 10.72
CA ASP A 183 -11.65 6.64 11.63
C ASP A 183 -12.92 6.22 10.84
N THR A 184 -13.22 6.95 9.77
CA THR A 184 -14.35 6.65 8.88
C THR A 184 -14.20 5.27 8.24
N LYS A 185 -13.01 4.96 7.71
CA LYS A 185 -12.73 3.69 7.04
C LYS A 185 -12.65 2.51 8.01
N GLU A 186 -12.14 2.72 9.22
CA GLU A 186 -12.07 1.69 10.27
C GLU A 186 -13.44 1.35 10.87
N SER A 187 -14.33 2.34 10.99
CA SER A 187 -15.69 2.13 11.51
C SER A 187 -16.57 1.25 10.61
N ALA A 188 -16.20 1.14 9.34
CA ALA A 188 -16.93 0.33 8.39
C ALA A 188 -16.42 -1.12 8.48
N HIS A 189 -17.15 -2.00 9.15
CA HIS A 189 -16.75 -3.40 9.34
C HIS A 189 -17.20 -4.31 8.20
N GLY A 190 -16.41 -5.37 7.95
CA GLY A 190 -16.76 -6.46 7.05
C GLY A 190 -15.98 -6.50 5.75
N GLN A 191 -16.36 -7.43 4.88
CA GLN A 191 -15.80 -7.58 3.54
C GLN A 191 -16.82 -7.01 2.53
N HIS A 192 -16.37 -6.14 1.65
CA HIS A 192 -17.18 -5.34 0.73
C HIS A 192 -16.87 -5.60 -0.74
N SER A 193 -15.72 -6.22 -1.04
CA SER A 193 -15.35 -6.57 -2.41
C SER A 193 -14.87 -8.01 -2.55
N LEU A 194 -14.87 -8.47 -3.80
CA LEU A 194 -14.29 -9.76 -4.17
C LEU A 194 -12.76 -9.74 -4.04
N ALA A 195 -12.13 -8.58 -4.20
CA ALA A 195 -10.69 -8.44 -4.00
C ALA A 195 -10.31 -8.62 -2.52
N GLU A 196 -11.07 -8.03 -1.59
CA GLU A 196 -10.91 -8.31 -0.17
C GLU A 196 -11.10 -9.80 0.14
N TRP A 197 -12.06 -10.48 -0.52
CA TRP A 197 -12.20 -11.93 -0.40
C TRP A 197 -10.90 -12.68 -0.77
N PHE A 198 -10.34 -12.39 -1.94
CA PHE A 198 -9.11 -13.03 -2.42
C PHE A 198 -7.93 -12.75 -1.50
N ILE A 199 -7.82 -11.51 -0.97
CA ILE A 199 -6.79 -11.15 0.00
C ILE A 199 -6.97 -11.94 1.30
N CYS A 200 -8.20 -12.09 1.82
CA CYS A 200 -8.48 -12.95 2.97
C CYS A 200 -8.05 -14.41 2.73
N GLN A 201 -8.30 -14.95 1.53
CA GLN A 201 -7.86 -16.30 1.17
C GLN A 201 -6.33 -16.41 1.12
N PHE A 202 -5.66 -15.37 0.61
CA PHE A 202 -4.20 -15.27 0.61
C PHE A 202 -3.65 -15.23 2.05
N VAL A 203 -4.21 -14.40 2.93
CA VAL A 203 -3.81 -14.33 4.36
C VAL A 203 -4.01 -15.68 5.05
N ALA A 204 -5.14 -16.34 4.82
CA ALA A 204 -5.36 -17.69 5.36
C ALA A 204 -4.36 -18.71 4.79
N ALA A 205 -3.93 -18.57 3.53
CA ALA A 205 -2.89 -19.40 2.94
C ALA A 205 -1.51 -19.11 3.54
N VAL A 206 -1.19 -17.84 3.83
CA VAL A 206 0.00 -17.40 4.56
C VAL A 206 0.03 -18.05 5.95
N ASP A 207 -1.06 -18.04 6.70
CA ASP A 207 -1.09 -18.64 8.04
C ASP A 207 -0.91 -20.16 7.99
N ARG A 208 -1.55 -20.85 7.05
CA ARG A 208 -1.29 -22.28 6.80
C ARG A 208 0.16 -22.53 6.37
N TYR A 209 0.76 -21.60 5.63
CA TYR A 209 2.15 -21.66 5.23
C TYR A 209 3.06 -21.54 6.46
N LYS A 210 2.77 -20.64 7.41
CA LYS A 210 3.55 -20.54 8.67
C LYS A 210 3.47 -21.80 9.54
N HIS A 211 2.26 -22.34 9.74
CA HIS A 211 2.00 -23.38 10.75
C HIS A 211 2.22 -24.82 10.28
N LYS A 212 2.71 -25.05 9.06
CA LYS A 212 2.87 -26.41 8.49
C LYS A 212 4.04 -27.24 9.06
N GLU A 213 4.50 -27.00 10.29
CA GLU A 213 5.39 -27.90 11.05
C GLU A 213 4.91 -28.09 12.50
N ALA A 214 4.12 -29.16 12.70
CA ALA A 214 3.98 -29.96 13.93
C ALA A 214 3.35 -31.33 13.60
N ALA A 215 3.77 -31.97 12.50
CA ALA A 215 3.41 -33.35 12.15
C ALA A 215 4.61 -34.03 11.47
#